data_AF-A0A953MXE6-F1
#
_entry.id   AF-A0A953MXE6-F1
#
_cell.length_a   1.000
_cell.length_b   1.000
_cell.length_c   1.000
_cell.angle_alpha   90.00
_cell.angle_beta   90.00
_cell.angle_gamma   90.00
#
_symmetry.space_group_name_H-M   'P 1'
#
loop_
_entity.id
_entity.type
_entity.pdbx_description
1 polymer ?
#
loop_
_entity_poly.entity_id
_entity_poly.type
_entity_poly.pdbx_seq_one_letter_code
_entity_poly.pdbx_strand_id
1 'polypeptide(L)'
;MGSEATVPPPAPDTTTTAAVQEVREKRITSLREKLPIRLYFHNDEPDPRSWDTTTTLDYAETYHSYSAKKPEYDAAWAATLAGSTAIDAFFTQQVDHGFAQLNQFTALLKEALDEGQSITLQVRGYASPLAKSDHNKNGSLRRIATLVHYLERTDHGALLPYLNGTATNGGQLVVVPQPFGKSTADASVSDRLDDLQHSVYGVGAAMERRIEIEQVVGR
;
A
#
# COMPACT_ATOMS: atom_id res chain seq x y z
N MET A 1 0.00 -8.41 -71.75
CA MET A 1 -0.06 -7.51 -70.58
C MET A 1 -0.72 -8.30 -69.46
N GLY A 2 0.07 -8.83 -68.53
CA GLY A 2 -0.45 -9.64 -67.41
C GLY A 2 -0.89 -8.71 -66.28
N SER A 3 -2.16 -8.84 -65.88
CA SER A 3 -2.71 -8.18 -64.69
C SER A 3 -2.26 -8.97 -63.46
N GLU A 4 -1.35 -8.40 -62.68
CA GLU A 4 -0.95 -8.93 -61.38
C GLU A 4 -2.07 -8.63 -60.38
N ALA A 5 -2.77 -9.67 -59.91
CA ALA A 5 -3.82 -9.55 -58.92
C ALA A 5 -3.18 -9.36 -57.53
N THR A 6 -3.35 -8.18 -56.96
CA THR A 6 -2.91 -7.86 -55.59
C THR A 6 -3.76 -8.64 -54.60
N VAL A 7 -3.15 -9.58 -53.89
CA VAL A 7 -3.80 -10.31 -52.77
C VAL A 7 -3.99 -9.32 -51.61
N PRO A 8 -5.21 -9.17 -51.06
CA PRO A 8 -5.41 -8.31 -49.90
C PRO A 8 -4.67 -8.88 -48.68
N PRO A 9 -4.13 -8.03 -47.79
CA PRO A 9 -3.43 -8.48 -46.60
C PRO A 9 -4.36 -9.33 -45.73
N PRO A 10 -3.84 -10.36 -45.04
CA PRO A 10 -4.65 -11.19 -44.14
C PRO A 10 -5.28 -10.31 -43.06
N ALA A 11 -6.57 -10.53 -42.78
CA ALA A 11 -7.26 -9.86 -41.69
C ALA A 11 -6.55 -10.15 -40.35
N PRO A 12 -6.44 -9.17 -39.44
CA PRO A 12 -5.83 -9.40 -38.13
C PRO A 12 -6.61 -10.48 -37.37
N ASP A 13 -5.89 -11.43 -36.75
CA ASP A 13 -6.45 -12.53 -35.94
C ASP A 13 -7.20 -11.99 -34.72
N THR A 14 -8.51 -11.82 -34.86
CA THR A 14 -9.42 -11.32 -33.81
C THR A 14 -9.57 -12.30 -32.64
N THR A 15 -9.37 -13.61 -32.86
CA THR A 15 -9.45 -14.66 -31.84
C THR A 15 -8.33 -14.57 -30.80
N THR A 16 -7.11 -14.22 -31.22
CA THR A 16 -5.94 -14.08 -30.32
C THR A 16 -6.07 -12.87 -29.41
N THR A 17 -6.71 -11.79 -29.89
CA THR A 17 -6.85 -10.53 -29.14
C THR A 17 -7.85 -10.64 -27.98
N ALA A 18 -8.97 -11.35 -28.18
CA ALA A 18 -10.01 -11.51 -27.15
C ALA A 18 -9.55 -12.37 -25.96
N ALA A 19 -8.86 -13.49 -26.23
CA ALA A 19 -8.35 -14.38 -25.19
C ALA A 19 -7.26 -13.69 -24.33
N VAL A 20 -6.37 -12.92 -24.96
CA VAL A 20 -5.35 -12.12 -24.24
C VAL A 20 -6.00 -11.06 -23.35
N GLN A 21 -7.04 -10.37 -23.84
CA GLN A 21 -7.77 -9.40 -23.04
C GLN A 21 -8.46 -10.06 -21.83
N GLU A 22 -9.06 -11.23 -22.00
CA GLU A 22 -9.71 -11.95 -20.90
C GLU A 22 -8.73 -12.33 -19.79
N VAL A 23 -7.52 -12.79 -20.13
CA VAL A 23 -6.48 -13.09 -19.16
C VAL A 23 -6.06 -11.83 -18.40
N ARG A 24 -5.82 -10.73 -19.13
CA ARG A 24 -5.46 -9.43 -18.56
C ARG A 24 -6.51 -8.92 -17.56
N GLU A 25 -7.80 -9.03 -17.89
CA GLU A 25 -8.88 -8.65 -16.97
C GLU A 25 -8.95 -9.55 -15.74
N LYS A 26 -8.68 -10.86 -15.89
CA LYS A 26 -8.61 -11.78 -14.74
C LYS A 26 -7.49 -11.38 -13.78
N ARG A 27 -6.30 -11.01 -14.26
CA ARG A 27 -5.20 -10.50 -13.43
C ARG A 27 -5.60 -9.29 -12.61
N ILE A 28 -6.21 -8.30 -13.26
CA ILE A 28 -6.68 -7.08 -12.58
C ILE A 28 -7.77 -7.42 -11.56
N THR A 29 -8.67 -8.35 -11.88
CA THR A 29 -9.70 -8.83 -10.94
C THR A 29 -9.06 -9.47 -9.70
N SER A 30 -8.09 -10.37 -9.88
CA SER A 30 -7.38 -11.01 -8.76
C SER A 30 -6.63 -10.01 -7.88
N LEU A 31 -6.09 -8.93 -8.45
CA LEU A 31 -5.51 -7.83 -7.66
C LEU A 31 -6.57 -7.09 -6.85
N ARG A 32 -7.72 -6.77 -7.45
CA ARG A 32 -8.83 -6.08 -6.79
C ARG A 32 -9.44 -6.89 -5.66
N GLU A 33 -9.49 -8.22 -5.77
CA GLU A 33 -9.96 -9.12 -4.72
C GLU A 33 -9.10 -9.11 -3.45
N LYS A 34 -7.87 -8.60 -3.52
CA LYS A 34 -7.00 -8.42 -2.34
C LYS A 34 -7.21 -7.09 -1.63
N LEU A 35 -7.97 -6.17 -2.22
CA LEU A 35 -8.17 -4.82 -1.68
C LEU A 35 -9.33 -4.77 -0.68
N PRO A 36 -9.30 -3.81 0.28
CA PRO A 36 -8.20 -2.90 0.56
C PRO A 36 -7.05 -3.60 1.31
N ILE A 37 -5.81 -3.18 1.04
CA ILE A 37 -4.65 -3.61 1.84
C ILE A 37 -4.28 -2.47 2.78
N ARG A 38 -4.32 -2.74 4.08
CA ARG A 38 -4.05 -1.76 5.14
C ARG A 38 -2.68 -2.03 5.76
N LEU A 39 -1.89 -0.98 5.88
CA LEU A 39 -0.50 -1.05 6.32
C LEU A 39 -0.28 -0.02 7.42
N TYR A 40 0.17 -0.46 8.59
CA TYR A 40 0.08 0.31 9.83
C TYR A 40 1.43 0.78 10.35
N PHE A 41 1.42 1.88 11.09
CA PHE A 41 2.61 2.54 11.60
C PHE A 41 2.44 2.96 13.06
N HIS A 42 3.55 3.02 13.78
CA HIS A 42 3.57 3.69 15.07
C HIS A 42 3.32 5.20 14.93
N ASN A 43 3.03 5.84 16.07
CA ASN A 43 2.89 7.29 16.13
C ASN A 43 4.18 7.99 15.66
N ASP A 44 4.00 9.07 14.90
CA ASP A 44 5.09 9.90 14.37
C ASP A 44 6.09 9.15 13.46
N GLU A 45 5.78 7.92 13.01
CA GLU A 45 6.66 7.14 12.13
C GLU A 45 6.13 7.06 10.69
N PRO A 46 7.02 6.97 9.67
CA PRO A 46 8.49 6.98 9.77
C PRO A 46 9.09 8.39 9.95
N ASP A 47 10.37 8.43 10.34
CA ASP A 47 11.18 9.64 10.56
C ASP A 47 10.53 10.62 11.55
N PRO A 48 10.57 10.32 12.86
CA PRO A 48 9.86 11.09 13.87
C PRO A 48 10.29 12.55 13.91
N ARG A 49 9.29 13.44 14.04
CA ARG A 49 9.42 14.90 14.05
C ARG A 49 9.95 15.52 12.75
N SER A 50 10.04 14.76 11.67
CA SER A 50 10.46 15.28 10.36
C SER A 50 9.32 16.05 9.67
N TRP A 51 9.70 17.13 8.97
CA TRP A 51 8.82 17.86 8.05
C TRP A 51 8.97 17.42 6.59
N ASP A 52 9.89 16.50 6.29
CA ASP A 52 10.04 15.96 4.94
C ASP A 52 8.83 15.14 4.51
N THR A 53 8.65 15.00 3.20
CA THR A 53 7.56 14.22 2.61
C THR A 53 8.01 12.85 2.10
N THR A 54 9.30 12.53 2.25
CA THR A 54 9.92 11.27 1.83
C THR A 54 10.67 10.64 2.99
N THR A 55 11.07 9.39 2.83
CA THR A 55 11.92 8.64 3.76
C THR A 55 12.91 7.80 2.95
N THR A 56 13.92 7.22 3.60
CA THR A 56 14.76 6.19 2.98
C THR A 56 14.31 4.78 3.35
N LEU A 57 13.38 4.62 4.28
CA LEU A 57 12.91 3.34 4.76
C LEU A 57 11.89 2.73 3.79
N ASP A 58 11.91 1.41 3.63
CA ASP A 58 10.80 0.68 3.02
C ASP A 58 9.78 0.19 4.06
N TYR A 59 8.65 -0.30 3.56
CA TYR A 59 7.56 -0.72 4.42
C TYR A 59 7.95 -1.91 5.32
N ALA A 60 8.78 -2.85 4.85
CA ALA A 60 9.18 -4.00 5.66
C ALA A 60 10.01 -3.55 6.87
N GLU A 61 10.93 -2.59 6.68
CA GLU A 61 11.70 -1.98 7.76
C GLU A 61 10.77 -1.31 8.80
N THR A 62 9.79 -0.52 8.34
CA THR A 62 8.85 0.15 9.24
C THR A 62 7.88 -0.82 9.93
N TYR A 63 7.46 -1.89 9.25
CA TYR A 63 6.65 -2.95 9.83
C TYR A 63 7.40 -3.65 10.97
N HIS A 64 8.65 -4.06 10.74
CA HIS A 64 9.45 -4.72 11.77
C HIS A 64 9.70 -3.80 12.97
N SER A 65 9.99 -2.52 12.73
CA SER A 65 10.06 -1.50 13.79
C SER A 65 8.75 -1.40 14.57
N TYR A 66 7.61 -1.38 13.88
CA TYR A 66 6.31 -1.24 14.53
C TYR A 66 5.92 -2.50 15.32
N SER A 67 6.05 -3.69 14.74
CA SER A 67 5.77 -4.96 15.42
C SER A 67 6.64 -5.13 16.68
N ALA A 68 7.89 -4.65 16.66
CA ALA A 68 8.77 -4.66 17.83
C ALA A 68 8.27 -3.78 19.00
N LYS A 69 7.34 -2.84 18.75
CA LYS A 69 6.72 -2.01 19.79
C LYS A 69 5.53 -2.66 20.47
N LYS A 70 5.07 -3.84 20.02
CA LYS A 70 3.93 -4.54 20.62
C LYS A 70 4.03 -4.63 22.17
N PRO A 71 5.19 -4.94 22.78
CA PRO A 71 5.30 -4.98 24.24
C PRO A 71 4.96 -3.65 24.94
N GLU A 72 5.20 -2.50 24.30
CA GLU A 72 4.81 -1.19 24.85
C GLU A 72 3.30 -1.00 24.84
N TYR A 73 2.63 -1.44 23.77
CA TYR A 73 1.17 -1.43 23.67
C TYR A 73 0.53 -2.37 24.70
N ASP A 74 1.09 -3.58 24.86
CA ASP A 74 0.63 -4.54 25.86
C ASP A 74 0.77 -3.95 27.27
N ALA A 75 1.92 -3.33 27.59
CA ALA A 75 2.15 -2.69 28.88
C ALA A 75 1.16 -1.56 29.16
N ALA A 76 0.85 -0.73 28.15
CA ALA A 76 -0.12 0.36 28.28
C ALA A 76 -1.55 -0.13 28.56
N TRP A 77 -1.90 -1.37 28.19
CA TRP A 77 -3.25 -1.92 28.34
C TRP A 77 -3.34 -3.14 29.27
N ALA A 78 -2.25 -3.49 29.95
CA ALA A 78 -2.14 -4.65 30.82
C ALA A 78 -3.11 -4.62 32.03
N ALA A 79 -3.61 -3.44 32.42
CA ALA A 79 -4.53 -3.29 33.54
C ALA A 79 -5.88 -3.99 33.32
N THR A 80 -6.24 -4.32 32.08
CA THR A 80 -7.50 -5.00 31.77
C THR A 80 -7.28 -6.13 30.76
N LEU A 81 -7.96 -7.26 30.98
CA LEU A 81 -7.95 -8.37 30.02
C LEU A 81 -8.48 -7.93 28.64
N ALA A 82 -9.54 -7.12 28.63
CA ALA A 82 -10.15 -6.60 27.42
C ALA A 82 -9.17 -5.73 26.61
N GLY A 83 -8.44 -4.82 27.26
CA GLY A 83 -7.42 -4.00 26.61
C GLY A 83 -6.30 -4.84 26.02
N SER A 84 -5.71 -5.74 26.82
CA SER A 84 -4.67 -6.67 26.34
C SER A 84 -5.13 -7.50 25.13
N THR A 85 -6.35 -8.05 25.19
CA THR A 85 -6.94 -8.84 24.10
C THR A 85 -7.13 -8.01 22.82
N ALA A 86 -7.55 -6.75 22.96
CA ALA A 86 -7.74 -5.84 21.84
C ALA A 86 -6.40 -5.47 21.17
N ILE A 87 -5.34 -5.27 21.94
CA ILE A 87 -3.98 -5.02 21.41
C ILE A 87 -3.45 -6.25 20.67
N ASP A 88 -3.55 -7.43 21.27
CA ASP A 88 -3.16 -8.70 20.64
C ASP A 88 -3.88 -8.90 19.30
N ALA A 89 -5.20 -8.71 19.30
CA ALA A 89 -6.02 -8.83 18.10
C ALA A 89 -5.63 -7.79 17.04
N PHE A 90 -5.35 -6.55 17.43
CA PHE A 90 -4.92 -5.51 16.50
C PHE A 90 -3.59 -5.87 15.81
N PHE A 91 -2.55 -6.23 16.57
CA PHE A 91 -1.26 -6.58 15.98
C PHE A 91 -1.36 -7.82 15.07
N THR A 92 -2.02 -8.87 15.54
CA THR A 92 -2.10 -10.13 14.78
C THR A 92 -3.03 -10.06 13.57
N GLN A 93 -4.23 -9.49 13.74
CA GLN A 93 -5.28 -9.52 12.70
C GLN A 93 -5.25 -8.30 11.77
N GLN A 94 -4.53 -7.23 12.12
CA GLN A 94 -4.41 -6.04 11.29
C GLN A 94 -2.97 -5.80 10.84
N VAL A 95 -2.02 -5.68 11.76
CA VAL A 95 -0.62 -5.31 11.43
C VAL A 95 0.07 -6.44 10.67
N ASP A 96 0.13 -7.64 11.24
CA ASP A 96 0.78 -8.81 10.65
C ASP A 96 0.02 -9.28 9.39
N HIS A 97 -1.31 -9.34 9.49
CA HIS A 97 -2.17 -9.71 8.36
C HIS A 97 -1.99 -8.74 7.17
N GLY A 98 -1.93 -7.42 7.42
CA GLY A 98 -1.74 -6.42 6.38
C GLY A 98 -0.41 -6.59 5.63
N PHE A 99 0.68 -6.86 6.34
CA PHE A 99 1.96 -7.14 5.70
C PHE A 99 1.96 -8.46 4.91
N ALA A 100 1.33 -9.52 5.45
CA ALA A 100 1.15 -10.77 4.72
C ALA A 100 0.33 -10.57 3.43
N GLN A 101 -0.73 -9.76 3.47
CA GLN A 101 -1.52 -9.41 2.29
C GLN A 101 -0.71 -8.61 1.26
N LEU A 102 0.15 -7.67 1.70
CA LEU A 102 1.03 -6.93 0.80
C LEU A 102 1.98 -7.87 0.05
N ASN A 103 2.58 -8.85 0.74
CA ASN A 103 3.46 -9.84 0.12
C ASN A 103 2.73 -10.63 -0.97
N GLN A 104 1.53 -11.14 -0.68
CA GLN A 104 0.70 -11.87 -1.65
C GLN A 104 0.28 -11.00 -2.83
N PHE A 105 -0.13 -9.75 -2.56
CA PHE A 105 -0.51 -8.80 -3.58
C PHE A 105 0.65 -8.47 -4.52
N THR A 106 1.84 -8.31 -3.97
CA THR A 106 3.04 -7.95 -4.75
C THR A 106 3.43 -9.07 -5.71
N ALA A 107 3.26 -10.34 -5.32
CA ALA A 107 3.45 -11.47 -6.22
C ALA A 107 2.47 -11.44 -7.41
N LEU A 108 1.18 -11.23 -7.15
CA LEU A 108 0.16 -11.10 -8.20
C LEU A 108 0.41 -9.87 -9.08
N LEU A 109 0.88 -8.77 -8.48
CA LEU A 109 1.20 -7.54 -9.20
C LEU A 109 2.32 -7.78 -10.18
N LYS A 110 3.36 -8.50 -9.76
CA LYS A 110 4.48 -8.89 -10.61
C LYS A 110 4.03 -9.73 -11.80
N GLU A 111 3.18 -10.73 -11.59
CA GLU A 111 2.64 -11.56 -12.68
C GLU A 111 1.94 -10.72 -13.75
N ALA A 112 1.06 -9.80 -13.33
CA ALA A 112 0.36 -8.91 -14.24
C ALA A 112 1.32 -7.98 -15.02
N LEU A 113 2.35 -7.46 -14.35
CA LEU A 113 3.36 -6.59 -14.97
C LEU A 113 4.25 -7.36 -15.95
N ASP A 114 4.64 -8.60 -15.64
CA ASP A 114 5.42 -9.47 -16.53
C ASP A 114 4.65 -9.79 -17.82
N GLU A 115 3.32 -9.85 -17.76
CA GLU A 115 2.42 -9.97 -18.92
C GLU A 115 2.24 -8.65 -19.72
N GLY A 116 2.98 -7.60 -19.35
CA GLY A 116 3.02 -6.31 -20.03
C GLY A 116 1.82 -5.41 -19.73
N GLN A 117 1.13 -5.62 -18.61
CA GLN A 117 0.03 -4.75 -18.20
C GLN A 117 0.55 -3.45 -17.59
N SER A 118 -0.23 -2.38 -17.73
CA SER A 118 0.02 -1.12 -17.03
C SER A 118 -0.95 -0.97 -15.87
N ILE A 119 -0.43 -0.75 -14.67
CA ILE A 119 -1.19 -0.76 -13.42
C ILE A 119 -0.95 0.53 -12.66
N THR A 120 -2.05 1.15 -12.22
CA THR A 120 -2.03 2.28 -11.28
C THR A 120 -2.62 1.85 -9.94
N LEU A 121 -1.85 2.06 -8.88
CA LEU A 121 -2.26 1.90 -7.49
C LEU A 121 -2.65 3.27 -6.92
N GLN A 122 -3.86 3.40 -6.39
CA GLN A 122 -4.24 4.57 -5.60
C GLN A 122 -4.05 4.26 -4.12
N VAL A 123 -3.21 5.06 -3.46
CA VAL A 123 -2.79 4.79 -2.08
C VAL A 123 -3.16 5.97 -1.20
N ARG A 124 -4.07 5.74 -0.26
CA ARG A 124 -4.46 6.73 0.74
C ARG A 124 -3.56 6.64 1.95
N GLY A 125 -3.20 7.78 2.52
CA GLY A 125 -2.45 7.86 3.77
C GLY A 125 -3.21 8.62 4.83
N TYR A 126 -3.26 8.05 6.03
CA TYR A 126 -4.03 8.54 7.18
C TYR A 126 -3.11 8.81 8.36
N ALA A 127 -3.60 9.57 9.36
CA ALA A 127 -2.91 9.79 10.62
C ALA A 127 -3.90 10.03 11.78
N SER A 128 -3.49 9.64 12.99
CA SER A 128 -4.20 9.97 14.22
C SER A 128 -4.17 11.49 14.51
N PRO A 129 -5.14 12.03 15.27
CA PRO A 129 -5.34 13.47 15.38
C PRO A 129 -4.33 14.22 16.27
N LEU A 130 -3.40 13.50 16.93
CA LEU A 130 -2.43 14.01 17.91
C LEU A 130 -1.56 15.18 17.42
N ALA A 131 -1.10 15.14 16.16
CA ALA A 131 -0.23 16.18 15.60
C ALA A 131 -1.02 17.24 14.79
N LYS A 132 -0.32 18.32 14.39
CA LYS A 132 -0.88 19.37 13.53
C LYS A 132 -1.24 18.80 12.15
N SER A 133 -2.22 19.42 11.48
CA SER A 133 -2.77 18.92 10.20
C SER A 133 -1.70 18.72 9.12
N ASP A 134 -0.86 19.73 8.87
CA ASP A 134 0.17 19.64 7.83
C ASP A 134 1.26 18.64 8.18
N HIS A 135 1.63 18.54 9.46
CA HIS A 135 2.56 17.51 9.93
C HIS A 135 2.02 16.10 9.64
N ASN A 136 0.73 15.87 9.91
CA ASN A 136 0.08 14.60 9.63
C ASN A 136 -0.02 14.28 8.13
N LYS A 137 -0.23 15.29 7.28
CA LYS A 137 -0.19 15.10 5.81
C LYS A 137 1.20 14.68 5.34
N ASN A 138 2.25 15.33 5.85
CA ASN A 138 3.64 14.96 5.51
C ASN A 138 3.96 13.55 6.01
N GLY A 139 3.53 13.19 7.23
CA GLY A 139 3.64 11.82 7.74
C GLY A 139 2.93 10.79 6.83
N SER A 140 1.73 11.10 6.35
CA SER A 140 1.03 10.24 5.38
C SER A 140 1.79 10.09 4.06
N LEU A 141 2.42 11.15 3.54
CA LEU A 141 3.28 11.07 2.36
C LEU A 141 4.50 10.17 2.59
N ARG A 142 5.20 10.32 3.72
CA ARG A 142 6.34 9.45 4.06
C ARG A 142 5.94 7.99 4.16
N ARG A 143 4.78 7.69 4.76
CA ARG A 143 4.24 6.33 4.80
C ARG A 143 3.94 5.78 3.42
N ILE A 144 3.43 6.58 2.49
CA ILE A 144 3.24 6.12 1.10
C ILE A 144 4.60 5.89 0.43
N ALA A 145 5.61 6.72 0.70
CA ALA A 145 6.96 6.52 0.20
C ALA A 145 7.57 5.18 0.66
N THR A 146 7.30 4.71 1.88
CA THR A 146 7.78 3.39 2.34
C THR A 146 7.23 2.25 1.47
N LEU A 147 5.97 2.35 1.01
CA LEU A 147 5.40 1.37 0.07
C LEU A 147 6.09 1.43 -1.29
N VAL A 148 6.40 2.62 -1.80
CA VAL A 148 7.14 2.77 -3.06
C VAL A 148 8.51 2.11 -2.95
N HIS A 149 9.27 2.40 -1.88
CA HIS A 149 10.57 1.76 -1.65
C HIS A 149 10.49 0.25 -1.44
N TYR A 150 9.41 -0.24 -0.83
CA TYR A 150 9.16 -1.67 -0.71
C TYR A 150 9.01 -2.33 -2.09
N LEU A 151 8.23 -1.72 -2.99
CA LEU A 151 8.07 -2.20 -4.36
C LEU A 151 9.39 -2.11 -5.14
N GLU A 152 10.16 -1.03 -4.98
CA GLU A 152 11.48 -0.86 -5.59
C GLU A 152 12.50 -1.93 -5.18
N ARG A 153 12.41 -2.45 -3.94
CA ARG A 153 13.38 -3.40 -3.38
C ARG A 153 12.91 -4.85 -3.46
N THR A 154 11.63 -5.08 -3.77
CA THR A 154 11.05 -6.42 -3.91
C THR A 154 11.83 -7.22 -4.94
N ASP A 155 12.14 -8.49 -4.60
CA ASP A 155 12.81 -9.47 -5.46
C ASP A 155 14.06 -8.92 -6.16
N HIS A 156 14.94 -8.26 -5.40
CA HIS A 156 16.15 -7.62 -5.91
C HIS A 156 15.89 -6.56 -7.00
N GLY A 157 14.78 -5.84 -6.88
CA GLY A 157 14.39 -4.77 -7.80
C GLY A 157 13.65 -5.25 -9.04
N ALA A 158 12.97 -6.40 -8.97
CA ALA A 158 12.23 -6.94 -10.10
C ALA A 158 11.11 -6.00 -10.61
N LEU A 159 10.59 -5.12 -9.75
CA LEU A 159 9.57 -4.14 -10.13
C LEU A 159 10.13 -2.79 -10.60
N LEU A 160 11.43 -2.53 -10.43
CA LEU A 160 12.06 -1.25 -10.80
C LEU A 160 11.85 -0.85 -12.25
N PRO A 161 11.97 -1.76 -13.26
CA PRO A 161 11.74 -1.36 -14.64
C PRO A 161 10.33 -0.84 -14.91
N TYR A 162 9.31 -1.40 -14.24
CA TYR A 162 7.92 -0.97 -14.38
C TYR A 162 7.67 0.38 -13.70
N LEU A 163 8.28 0.61 -12.53
CA LEU A 163 8.20 1.89 -11.82
C LEU A 163 8.91 3.02 -12.57
N ASN A 164 10.05 2.71 -13.20
CA ASN A 164 10.85 3.67 -13.97
C ASN A 164 10.39 3.85 -15.41
N GLY A 165 9.40 3.07 -15.88
CA GLY A 165 8.92 3.12 -17.27
C GLY A 165 9.96 2.61 -18.29
N THR A 166 10.87 1.74 -17.87
CA THR A 166 11.94 1.16 -18.71
C THR A 166 11.73 -0.32 -19.02
N ALA A 167 10.60 -0.92 -18.59
CA ALA A 167 10.26 -2.30 -18.90
C ALA A 167 10.12 -2.54 -20.40
N THR A 168 10.79 -3.58 -20.92
CA THR A 168 10.85 -3.88 -22.35
C THR A 168 9.55 -4.44 -22.93
N ASN A 169 8.67 -5.00 -22.08
CA ASN A 169 7.36 -5.49 -22.45
C ASN A 169 6.27 -4.38 -22.48
N GLY A 170 6.65 -3.12 -22.21
CA GLY A 170 5.74 -1.96 -22.21
C GLY A 170 4.85 -1.85 -20.98
N GLY A 171 4.96 -2.75 -20.00
CA GLY A 171 4.25 -2.66 -18.73
C GLY A 171 4.71 -1.46 -17.91
N GLN A 172 3.84 -0.94 -17.04
CA GLN A 172 4.13 0.20 -16.18
C GLN A 172 3.47 0.05 -14.83
N LEU A 173 4.14 0.47 -13.76
CA LEU A 173 3.58 0.57 -12.42
C LEU A 173 3.59 2.02 -11.96
N VAL A 174 2.43 2.56 -11.59
CA VAL A 174 2.29 3.92 -11.07
C VAL A 174 1.65 3.89 -9.69
N VAL A 175 2.23 4.60 -8.73
CA VAL A 175 1.63 4.81 -7.40
C VAL A 175 1.15 6.26 -7.31
N VAL A 176 -0.15 6.44 -7.09
CA VAL A 176 -0.78 7.76 -6.94
C VAL A 176 -1.07 8.01 -5.46
N PRO A 177 -0.33 8.92 -4.80
CA PRO A 177 -0.51 9.20 -3.38
C PRO A 177 -1.74 10.07 -3.12
N GLN A 178 -2.48 9.76 -2.06
CA GLN A 178 -3.61 10.53 -1.53
C GLN A 178 -3.40 10.79 -0.01
N PRO A 179 -2.67 11.84 0.39
CA PRO A 179 -2.31 12.08 1.79
C PRO A 179 -3.42 12.81 2.56
N PHE A 180 -4.34 12.05 3.14
CA PHE A 180 -5.46 12.60 3.91
C PHE A 180 -5.00 13.12 5.28
N GLY A 181 -3.89 12.60 5.83
CA GLY A 181 -3.44 12.97 7.16
C GLY A 181 -4.56 12.69 8.18
N LYS A 182 -4.86 13.65 9.05
CA LYS A 182 -5.93 13.51 10.06
C LYS A 182 -7.31 13.98 9.62
N SER A 183 -7.52 14.32 8.34
CA SER A 183 -8.80 14.93 7.91
C SER A 183 -10.00 13.99 8.03
N THR A 184 -9.76 12.67 8.11
CA THR A 184 -10.79 11.64 8.25
C THR A 184 -10.66 10.86 9.55
N ALA A 185 -9.87 11.34 10.52
CA ALA A 185 -9.73 10.66 11.79
C ALA A 185 -11.07 10.63 12.53
N ASP A 186 -11.40 9.49 13.13
CA ASP A 186 -12.61 9.34 13.92
C ASP A 186 -12.62 10.32 15.11
N ALA A 187 -13.75 11.00 15.31
CA ALA A 187 -13.90 12.02 16.34
C ALA A 187 -13.79 11.48 17.78
N SER A 188 -13.91 10.16 17.97
CA SER A 188 -13.69 9.48 19.24
C SER A 188 -12.22 9.21 19.57
N VAL A 189 -11.30 9.39 18.61
CA VAL A 189 -9.87 9.17 18.83
C VAL A 189 -9.25 10.35 19.56
N SER A 190 -8.61 10.07 20.70
CA SER A 190 -7.95 11.07 21.54
C SER A 190 -6.80 11.78 20.80
N ASP A 191 -6.75 13.10 20.89
CA ASP A 191 -5.66 13.96 20.42
C ASP A 191 -4.82 14.54 21.58
N ARG A 192 -5.00 14.00 22.78
CA ARG A 192 -4.40 14.52 24.01
C ARG A 192 -2.98 14.02 24.21
N LEU A 193 -2.04 14.96 24.36
CA LEU A 193 -0.63 14.67 24.66
C LEU A 193 -0.41 14.18 26.10
N ASP A 194 -1.32 14.49 27.01
CA ASP A 194 -1.27 14.04 28.41
C ASP A 194 -1.96 12.68 28.64
N ASP A 195 -2.51 12.07 27.58
CA ASP A 195 -3.19 10.78 27.61
C ASP A 195 -2.70 9.87 26.47
N LEU A 196 -1.41 9.52 26.53
CA LEU A 196 -0.76 8.68 25.52
C LEU A 196 -1.32 7.25 25.47
N GLN A 197 -1.89 6.76 26.58
CA GLN A 197 -2.54 5.45 26.63
C GLN A 197 -3.63 5.34 25.55
N HIS A 198 -4.42 6.40 25.38
CA HIS A 198 -5.48 6.45 24.36
C HIS A 198 -5.00 7.07 23.04
N SER A 199 -4.19 8.14 23.07
CA SER A 199 -3.82 8.91 21.86
C SER A 199 -2.69 8.28 21.03
N VAL A 200 -1.89 7.38 21.63
CA VAL A 200 -0.81 6.66 20.95
C VAL A 200 -1.02 5.15 21.02
N TYR A 201 -1.18 4.63 22.23
CA TYR A 201 -1.21 3.19 22.48
C TYR A 201 -2.61 2.57 22.37
N GLY A 202 -3.65 3.37 22.13
CA GLY A 202 -5.01 2.87 21.92
C GLY A 202 -5.20 2.28 20.53
N VAL A 203 -5.99 1.21 20.42
CA VAL A 203 -6.33 0.58 19.14
C VAL A 203 -6.95 1.59 18.16
N GLY A 204 -7.87 2.45 18.62
CA GLY A 204 -8.48 3.47 17.76
C GLY A 204 -7.44 4.41 17.14
N ALA A 205 -6.50 4.92 17.95
CA ALA A 205 -5.42 5.76 17.44
C ALA A 205 -4.48 5.00 16.49
N ALA A 206 -4.18 3.73 16.78
CA ALA A 206 -3.38 2.87 15.91
C ALA A 206 -4.04 2.59 14.56
N MET A 207 -5.36 2.40 14.55
CA MET A 207 -6.11 2.21 13.32
C MET A 207 -6.04 3.42 12.39
N GLU A 208 -5.92 4.64 12.92
CA GLU A 208 -5.78 5.86 12.11
C GLU A 208 -4.39 6.05 11.48
N ARG A 209 -3.38 5.34 11.96
CA ARG A 209 -2.01 5.46 11.45
C ARG A 209 -1.73 4.37 10.43
N ARG A 210 -2.27 4.57 9.23
CA ARG A 210 -2.14 3.60 8.14
C ARG A 210 -2.00 4.23 6.77
N ILE A 211 -1.55 3.43 5.82
CA ILE A 211 -1.85 3.65 4.40
C ILE A 211 -2.75 2.53 3.91
N GLU A 212 -3.51 2.80 2.84
CA GLU A 212 -4.41 1.85 2.22
C GLU A 212 -4.20 1.84 0.71
N ILE A 213 -3.84 0.69 0.15
CA ILE A 213 -4.00 0.45 -1.29
C ILE A 213 -5.48 0.20 -1.50
N GLU A 214 -6.18 1.20 -2.04
CA GLU A 214 -7.65 1.18 -2.12
C GLU A 214 -8.13 0.75 -3.50
N GLN A 215 -7.43 1.16 -4.55
CA GLN A 215 -7.86 0.91 -5.93
C GLN A 215 -6.70 0.46 -6.80
N VAL A 216 -7.01 -0.48 -7.68
CA VAL A 216 -6.15 -0.96 -8.77
C VAL A 216 -6.85 -0.67 -10.09
N VAL A 217 -6.18 0.09 -10.95
CA VAL A 217 -6.63 0.41 -12.30
C VAL A 217 -5.65 -0.22 -13.29
N GLY A 218 -6.12 -1.20 -14.06
CA GLY A 218 -5.38 -1.75 -15.20
C GLY A 218 -5.69 -0.98 -16.49
N ARG A 219 -4.70 -0.90 -17.38
CA ARG A 219 -4.82 -0.43 -18.76
C ARG A 219 -4.22 -1.45 -19.73
#